data_AF-H0E7X1-F1
#
_entry.id   AF-H0E7X1-F1
#
_cell.length_a   1.000
_cell.length_b   1.000
_cell.length_c   1.000
_cell.angle_alpha   90.00
_cell.angle_beta   90.00
_cell.angle_gamma   90.00
#
_symmetry.space_group_name_H-M   'P 1'
#
loop_
_entity.id
_entity.type
_entity.pdbx_description
1 polymer ?
#
loop_
_entity_poly.entity_id
_entity_poly.type
_entity_poly.pdbx_seq_one_letter_code
_entity_poly.pdbx_strand_id
1 'polypeptide(L)'
;MRRRLRYLRRVRELGYRDLGGLVFELRRAGAQNEVLVGAKFDALVRIDAELHALERGLRDFQPIEELHEPGVSVCVRCGALHGSEANFCPQCGVRVGHTGAAPGSPAPPPAAVAPGPPAGSQPTAGAAPTTGQGPAGAPPGR
;
A
#
# COMPACT_ATOMS: atom_id res chain seq x y z
N MET A 1 5.99 33.87 -3.00
CA MET A 1 5.56 32.46 -3.22
C MET A 1 5.36 31.64 -1.94
N ARG A 2 6.22 31.72 -0.91
CA ARG A 2 6.07 30.99 0.37
C ARG A 2 4.75 31.21 1.14
N ARG A 3 4.11 32.39 1.01
CA ARG A 3 2.76 32.65 1.57
C ARG A 3 1.69 31.75 0.94
N ARG A 4 1.75 31.53 -0.38
CA ARG A 4 0.77 30.73 -1.11
C ARG A 4 0.91 29.25 -0.80
N LEU A 5 2.15 28.76 -0.70
CA LEU A 5 2.44 27.39 -0.25
C LEU A 5 1.88 27.09 1.15
N ARG A 6 2.10 27.98 2.13
CA ARG A 6 1.48 27.85 3.47
C ARG A 6 -0.05 27.86 3.44
N TYR A 7 -0.62 28.72 2.60
CA TYR A 7 -2.08 28.77 2.41
C TYR A 7 -2.62 27.44 1.85
N LEU A 8 -2.05 26.93 0.75
CA LEU A 8 -2.51 25.69 0.13
C LEU A 8 -2.37 24.48 1.06
N ARG A 9 -1.31 24.40 1.89
CA ARG A 9 -1.18 23.34 2.91
C ARG A 9 -2.35 23.36 3.91
N ARG A 10 -2.73 24.55 4.39
CA ARG A 10 -3.88 24.70 5.29
C ARG A 10 -5.21 24.39 4.61
N VAL A 11 -5.38 24.79 3.35
CA VAL A 11 -6.60 24.47 2.59
C VAL A 11 -6.72 22.96 2.34
N ARG A 12 -5.61 22.27 2.03
CA ARG A 12 -5.57 20.81 1.87
C ARG A 12 -6.01 20.10 3.14
N GLU A 13 -5.47 20.51 4.28
CA GLU A 13 -5.81 19.94 5.59
C GLU A 13 -7.30 20.12 5.93
N LEU A 14 -7.85 21.31 5.70
CA LEU A 14 -9.27 21.57 5.88
C LEU A 14 -10.13 20.73 4.92
N GLY A 15 -9.72 20.64 3.65
CA GLY A 15 -10.44 19.87 2.65
C GLY A 15 -10.52 18.38 2.97
N TYR A 16 -9.49 17.78 3.56
CA TYR A 16 -9.57 16.38 4.04
C TYR A 16 -10.56 16.21 5.20
N ARG A 17 -10.61 17.15 6.15
CA ARG A 17 -11.59 17.12 7.24
C ARG A 17 -13.01 17.28 6.71
N ASP A 18 -13.23 18.22 5.81
CA ASP A 18 -14.53 18.46 5.17
C ASP A 18 -15.00 17.25 4.37
N LEU A 19 -14.10 16.62 3.59
CA LEU A 19 -14.42 15.42 2.81
C LEU A 19 -14.77 14.24 3.74
N GLY A 20 -13.99 14.04 4.80
CA GLY A 20 -14.26 13.00 5.80
C GLY A 20 -15.61 13.19 6.48
N GLY A 21 -15.91 14.43 6.90
CA GLY A 21 -17.21 14.78 7.48
C GLY A 21 -18.36 14.54 6.50
N LEU A 22 -18.22 14.97 5.24
CA LEU A 22 -19.23 14.74 4.20
C LEU A 22 -19.50 13.24 3.98
N VAL A 23 -18.46 12.43 3.81
CA VAL A 23 -18.59 10.98 3.57
C VAL A 23 -19.22 10.30 4.78
N PHE A 24 -18.84 10.70 6.00
CA PHE A 24 -19.47 10.22 7.22
C PHE A 24 -20.96 10.55 7.25
N GLU A 25 -21.34 11.79 6.98
CA GLU A 25 -22.75 12.22 7.00
C GLU A 25 -23.58 11.50 5.92
N LEU A 26 -23.06 11.36 4.70
CA LEU A 26 -23.72 10.61 3.63
C LEU A 26 -23.95 9.15 4.06
N ARG A 27 -22.91 8.50 4.60
CA ARG A 27 -23.00 7.11 5.07
C ARG A 27 -23.98 6.95 6.23
N ARG A 28 -23.96 7.88 7.18
CA ARG A 28 -24.87 7.90 8.34
C ARG A 28 -26.33 8.06 7.91
N ALA A 29 -26.59 8.88 6.90
CA ALA A 29 -27.91 9.08 6.32
C ALA A 29 -28.35 7.96 5.37
N GLY A 30 -27.49 6.98 5.07
CA GLY A 30 -27.74 5.96 4.05
C GLY A 30 -27.81 6.53 2.62
N ALA A 31 -27.30 7.74 2.42
CA ALA A 31 -27.29 8.44 1.14
C ALA A 31 -25.97 8.18 0.39
N GLN A 32 -26.04 8.32 -0.94
CA GLN A 32 -24.87 8.32 -1.80
C GLN A 32 -24.94 9.56 -2.69
N ASN A 33 -23.82 10.26 -2.81
CA ASN A 33 -23.69 11.41 -3.71
C ASN A 33 -22.27 11.44 -4.29
N GLU A 34 -22.01 10.49 -5.19
CA GLU A 34 -20.72 10.32 -5.84
C GLU A 34 -20.28 11.56 -6.61
N VAL A 35 -21.23 12.34 -7.14
CA VAL A 35 -20.94 13.59 -7.85
C VAL A 35 -20.33 14.63 -6.92
N LEU A 36 -20.93 14.83 -5.73
CA LEU A 36 -20.42 15.79 -4.76
C LEU A 36 -19.09 15.34 -4.14
N VAL A 37 -18.99 14.04 -3.81
CA VAL A 37 -17.76 13.44 -3.28
C VAL A 37 -16.64 13.55 -4.32
N GLY A 38 -16.91 13.19 -5.58
CA GLY A 38 -15.98 13.31 -6.70
C GLY A 38 -15.52 14.76 -6.91
N ALA A 39 -16.44 15.73 -6.93
CA ALA A 39 -16.09 17.13 -7.08
C ALA A 39 -15.17 17.65 -5.94
N LYS A 40 -15.41 17.23 -4.69
CA LYS A 40 -14.55 17.55 -3.55
C LYS A 40 -13.17 16.90 -3.69
N PHE A 41 -13.13 15.65 -4.14
CA PHE A 41 -11.88 14.94 -4.41
C PHE A 41 -11.08 15.62 -5.52
N ASP A 42 -11.70 15.97 -6.64
CA ASP A 42 -11.07 16.67 -7.76
C ASP A 42 -10.52 18.05 -7.37
N ALA A 43 -11.18 18.74 -6.44
CA ALA A 43 -10.68 20.00 -5.89
C ALA A 43 -9.39 19.79 -5.07
N LEU A 44 -9.33 18.74 -4.24
CA LEU A 44 -8.13 18.36 -3.50
C LEU A 44 -6.98 17.95 -4.43
N VAL A 45 -7.26 17.18 -5.48
CA VAL A 45 -6.26 16.80 -6.49
C VAL A 45 -5.64 18.05 -7.15
N ARG A 46 -6.46 19.06 -7.46
CA ARG A 46 -5.97 20.33 -8.01
C ARG A 46 -5.06 21.09 -7.03
N ILE A 47 -5.44 21.14 -5.76
CA ILE A 47 -4.62 21.77 -4.70
C ILE A 47 -3.28 21.05 -4.56
N ASP A 48 -3.29 19.71 -4.55
CA ASP A 48 -2.08 18.89 -4.44
C ASP A 48 -1.17 19.12 -5.65
N ALA A 49 -1.72 19.17 -6.87
CA ALA A 49 -0.93 19.45 -8.07
C ALA A 49 -0.25 20.84 -8.00
N GLU A 50 -0.97 21.86 -7.51
CA GLU A 50 -0.44 23.21 -7.34
C GLU A 50 0.66 23.26 -6.27
N LEU A 51 0.44 22.60 -5.12
CA LEU A 51 1.45 22.48 -4.06
C LEU A 51 2.75 21.88 -4.59
N HIS A 52 2.65 20.73 -5.27
CA HIS A 52 3.82 20.07 -5.83
C HIS A 52 4.52 20.95 -6.88
N ALA A 53 3.78 21.70 -7.69
CA ALA A 53 4.38 22.64 -8.65
C ALA A 53 5.16 23.76 -7.95
N LEU A 54 4.61 24.33 -6.88
CA LEU A 54 5.26 25.39 -6.10
C LEU A 54 6.49 24.86 -5.33
N GLU A 55 6.40 23.67 -4.74
CA GLU A 55 7.52 23.05 -4.03
C GLU A 55 8.70 22.76 -4.98
N ARG A 56 8.41 22.19 -6.15
CA ARG A 56 9.43 21.99 -7.20
C ARG A 56 10.07 23.30 -7.64
N GLY A 57 9.26 24.33 -7.87
CA GLY A 57 9.75 25.64 -8.35
C GLY A 57 10.62 26.38 -7.31
N LEU A 58 10.36 26.19 -6.02
CA LEU A 58 11.14 26.83 -4.96
C LEU A 58 12.45 26.09 -4.63
N ARG A 59 12.67 24.87 -5.15
CA ARG A 59 13.67 23.90 -4.66
C ARG A 59 13.63 23.71 -3.13
N ASP A 60 12.54 24.12 -2.50
CA ASP A 60 12.17 23.75 -1.14
C ASP A 60 11.63 22.31 -1.24
N PHE A 61 12.47 21.36 -1.68
CA PHE A 61 12.23 19.94 -1.49
C PHE A 61 12.38 19.70 0.01
N GLN A 62 11.26 19.79 0.71
CA GLN A 62 11.07 19.01 1.92
C GLN A 62 10.56 17.66 1.40
N PRO A 63 11.42 16.64 1.19
CA PRO A 63 10.90 15.28 1.07
C PRO A 63 10.02 15.12 2.29
N ILE A 64 8.75 14.77 2.09
CA ILE A 64 7.72 14.65 3.12
C ILE A 64 8.36 14.06 4.38
N GLU A 65 8.81 14.94 5.27
CA GLU A 65 9.39 14.55 6.54
C GLU A 65 8.15 14.11 7.28
N GLU A 66 8.10 12.80 7.55
CA GLU A 66 6.94 12.10 8.11
C GLU A 66 6.23 13.00 9.12
N LEU A 67 5.13 13.63 8.68
CA LEU A 67 4.08 14.10 9.57
C LEU A 67 3.31 12.85 10.04
N HIS A 68 4.04 11.89 10.60
CA HIS A 68 3.47 10.93 11.51
C HIS A 68 3.63 11.56 12.89
N GLU A 69 2.62 12.30 13.32
CA GLU A 69 2.37 12.36 14.75
C GLU A 69 1.86 10.97 15.13
N PRO A 70 2.65 10.18 15.88
CA PRO A 70 2.15 8.90 16.36
C PRO A 70 1.00 9.18 17.31
N GLY A 71 -0.14 8.57 17.02
CA GLY A 71 -1.32 8.69 17.85
C GLY A 71 -2.44 7.77 17.44
N VAL A 72 -2.57 7.46 16.13
CA VAL A 72 -3.65 6.60 15.64
C VAL A 72 -3.19 5.64 14.56
N SER A 73 -3.41 4.34 14.80
CA SER A 73 -3.26 3.24 13.85
C SER A 73 -4.64 2.72 13.43
N VAL A 74 -4.76 2.18 12.22
CA VAL A 74 -5.99 1.61 11.69
C VAL A 74 -5.84 0.09 11.58
N CYS A 75 -6.82 -0.66 12.09
CA CYS A 75 -6.85 -2.09 11.86
C CYS A 75 -7.11 -2.40 10.38
N VAL A 76 -6.17 -3.08 9.73
CA VAL A 76 -6.29 -3.49 8.31
C VAL A 76 -7.45 -4.44 8.03
N ARG A 77 -7.97 -5.11 9.07
CA ARG A 77 -9.08 -6.07 8.94
C ARG A 77 -10.44 -5.42 9.07
N CYS A 78 -10.65 -4.55 10.07
CA CYS A 78 -11.98 -4.01 10.38
C CYS A 78 -12.07 -2.49 10.32
N GLY A 79 -10.97 -1.78 10.07
CA GLY A 79 -10.93 -0.33 9.97
C GLY A 79 -11.03 0.42 11.31
N ALA A 80 -11.03 -0.29 12.44
CA ALA A 80 -11.07 0.35 13.74
C ALA A 80 -9.81 1.20 14.01
N LEU A 81 -10.01 2.38 14.60
CA LEU A 81 -8.96 3.33 14.99
C LEU A 81 -8.46 2.98 16.40
N HIS A 82 -7.14 2.93 16.58
CA HIS A 82 -6.49 2.59 17.83
C HIS A 82 -5.33 3.51 18.12
N GLY A 83 -4.95 3.67 19.39
CA GLY A 83 -3.70 4.33 19.74
C GLY A 83 -2.50 3.69 19.03
N SER A 84 -1.46 4.45 18.72
CA SER A 84 -0.25 3.90 18.09
C SER A 84 0.48 2.84 18.94
N GLU A 85 0.12 2.67 20.21
CA GLU A 85 0.66 1.64 21.11
C GLU A 85 -0.18 0.34 21.15
N ALA A 86 -1.32 0.30 20.44
CA ALA A 86 -2.19 -0.87 20.45
C ALA A 86 -1.57 -2.03 19.67
N ASN A 87 -1.22 -3.11 20.36
CA ASN A 87 -0.69 -4.32 19.73
C ASN A 87 -1.78 -5.15 19.02
N PHE A 88 -3.03 -5.08 19.49
CA PHE A 88 -4.15 -5.89 19.00
C PHE A 88 -5.44 -5.06 18.88
N CYS A 89 -6.25 -5.39 17.88
CA CYS A 89 -7.57 -4.80 17.70
C CYS A 89 -8.59 -5.44 18.67
N PRO A 90 -9.25 -4.68 19.58
CA PRO A 90 -10.27 -5.22 20.46
C PRO A 90 -11.54 -5.68 19.72
N GLN A 91 -11.77 -5.23 18.49
CA GLN A 91 -12.97 -5.56 17.73
C GLN A 91 -12.83 -6.86 16.91
N CYS A 92 -11.62 -7.19 16.43
CA CYS A 92 -11.41 -8.36 15.56
C CYS A 92 -10.24 -9.27 15.99
N GLY A 93 -9.51 -8.93 17.05
CA GLY A 93 -8.42 -9.72 17.62
C GLY A 93 -7.11 -9.72 16.82
N VAL A 94 -7.04 -9.05 15.66
CA VAL A 94 -5.86 -9.06 14.80
C VAL A 94 -4.80 -8.09 15.31
N ARG A 95 -3.52 -8.46 15.17
CA ARG A 95 -2.40 -7.56 15.45
C ARG A 95 -2.48 -6.32 14.58
N VAL A 96 -2.34 -5.16 15.20
CA VAL A 96 -2.24 -3.90 14.47
C VAL A 96 -0.76 -3.73 14.10
N GLY A 97 -0.44 -3.83 12.82
CA GLY A 97 0.93 -3.68 12.36
C GLY A 97 1.34 -2.22 12.46
N HIS A 98 2.26 -1.90 13.36
CA HIS A 98 2.98 -0.63 13.29
C HIS A 98 3.79 -0.65 12.00
N THR A 99 3.36 0.08 10.97
CA THR A 99 4.26 0.43 9.87
C THR A 99 5.19 1.54 10.36
N GLY A 100 6.02 1.21 11.33
CA GLY A 100 7.18 1.99 11.76
C GLY A 100 8.40 1.12 11.48
N ALA A 101 9.25 1.58 10.55
CA ALA A 101 10.59 1.10 10.21
C ALA A 101 10.90 -0.37 10.57
N ALA A 102 11.02 -1.23 9.55
CA ALA A 102 11.83 -2.43 9.72
C ALA A 102 13.26 -2.00 10.09
N PRO A 103 13.80 -2.31 11.28
CA PRO A 103 15.24 -2.32 11.44
C PRO A 103 15.76 -3.41 10.51
N GLY A 104 16.93 -3.13 9.91
CA GLY A 104 17.61 -3.93 8.90
C GLY A 104 17.21 -5.39 8.81
N SER A 105 16.90 -5.81 7.58
CA SER A 105 17.03 -7.20 7.16
C SER A 105 18.26 -7.80 7.86
N PRO A 106 18.12 -8.86 8.68
CA PRO A 106 19.31 -9.53 9.19
C PRO A 106 20.09 -9.98 7.97
N ALA A 107 21.30 -9.45 7.83
CA ALA A 107 22.26 -9.95 6.85
C ALA A 107 22.27 -11.48 6.98
N PRO A 108 22.20 -12.21 5.85
CA PRO A 108 22.32 -13.66 5.92
C PRO A 108 23.61 -14.01 6.66
N PRO A 109 23.59 -14.99 7.58
CA PRO A 109 24.82 -15.41 8.25
C PRO A 109 25.86 -15.78 7.18
N PRO A 110 27.16 -15.46 7.38
CA PRO A 110 28.18 -15.94 6.47
C PRO A 110 28.05 -17.47 6.41
N ALA A 111 27.83 -17.99 5.20
CA ALA A 111 27.79 -19.41 4.95
C ALA A 111 29.07 -20.02 5.52
N ALA A 112 28.93 -20.82 6.57
CA ALA A 112 30.01 -21.67 7.05
C ALA A 112 30.40 -22.60 5.90
N VAL A 113 31.62 -22.44 5.41
CA VAL A 113 32.21 -23.35 4.43
C VAL A 113 32.43 -24.68 5.15
N ALA A 114 31.50 -25.60 4.97
CA ALA A 114 31.72 -26.99 5.35
C ALA A 114 32.74 -27.60 4.36
N PRO A 115 33.75 -28.35 4.85
CA PRO A 115 34.68 -29.05 3.98
C PRO A 115 33.94 -30.16 3.23
N GLY A 116 34.08 -30.16 1.90
CA GLY A 116 33.38 -31.08 1.01
C GLY A 116 33.86 -32.53 1.13
N PRO A 117 32.97 -33.53 1.01
CA PRO A 117 33.36 -34.90 0.69
C PRO A 117 33.56 -35.08 -0.84
N PRO A 118 34.51 -35.91 -1.29
CA PRO A 118 34.72 -36.18 -2.70
C PRO A 118 33.72 -37.23 -3.19
N ALA A 119 32.98 -36.92 -4.26
CA ALA A 119 32.32 -37.90 -5.11
C ALA A 119 32.18 -37.22 -6.48
N GLY A 120 32.82 -37.67 -7.56
CA GLY A 120 33.01 -39.06 -7.94
C GLY A 120 31.92 -39.43 -8.93
N SER A 121 32.20 -39.19 -10.22
CA SER A 121 31.67 -39.88 -11.40
C SER A 121 30.27 -39.52 -11.91
N GLN A 122 30.24 -38.86 -13.08
CA GLN A 122 29.14 -38.96 -14.06
C GLN A 122 29.07 -40.39 -14.64
N PRO A 123 27.95 -40.80 -15.27
CA PRO A 123 27.92 -40.72 -16.74
C PRO A 123 26.56 -40.37 -17.40
N THR A 124 26.66 -39.49 -18.41
CA THR A 124 26.09 -39.42 -19.77
C THR A 124 24.71 -39.97 -20.19
N ALA A 125 24.08 -39.14 -21.05
CA ALA A 125 23.21 -39.42 -22.21
C ALA A 125 21.74 -39.82 -21.94
N GLY A 126 20.73 -39.32 -22.66
CA GLY A 126 20.69 -38.45 -23.82
C GLY A 126 19.25 -38.20 -24.30
N ALA A 127 19.15 -37.37 -25.35
CA ALA A 127 18.06 -37.25 -26.34
C ALA A 127 16.63 -36.87 -25.88
N ALA A 128 16.22 -35.66 -26.27
CA ALA A 128 14.83 -35.26 -26.54
C ALA A 128 14.35 -35.85 -27.89
N PRO A 129 13.19 -35.45 -28.45
CA PRO A 129 11.82 -35.32 -27.93
C PRO A 129 10.83 -36.17 -28.79
N THR A 130 9.58 -36.41 -28.37
CA THR A 130 8.49 -36.69 -29.34
C THR A 130 7.11 -36.29 -28.81
N THR A 131 6.43 -35.55 -29.69
CA THR A 131 5.03 -35.15 -29.85
C THR A 131 3.94 -36.15 -29.46
N GLY A 132 2.74 -35.63 -29.16
CA GLY A 132 1.50 -36.42 -29.29
C GLY A 132 0.25 -35.80 -28.67
N GLN A 133 -0.36 -34.85 -29.39
CA GLN A 133 -1.68 -34.28 -29.09
C GLN A 133 -2.80 -35.19 -29.63
N GLY A 134 -3.86 -35.39 -28.84
CA GLY A 134 -5.15 -35.98 -29.26
C GLY A 134 -5.79 -36.83 -28.16
N PRO A 135 -7.09 -36.64 -27.87
CA PRO A 135 -8.01 -37.58 -28.52
C PRO A 135 -9.26 -36.94 -29.12
N ALA A 136 -9.66 -37.57 -30.22
CA ALA A 136 -10.90 -37.40 -30.94
C ALA A 136 -12.11 -37.81 -30.09
N GLY A 137 -13.18 -37.02 -30.17
CA GLY A 137 -14.51 -37.41 -29.70
C GLY A 137 -15.09 -38.53 -30.56
N ALA A 138 -15.70 -39.51 -29.89
CA ALA A 138 -16.44 -40.61 -30.49
C ALA A 138 -17.97 -40.45 -30.20
N PRO A 139 -18.86 -41.12 -30.96
CA PRO A 139 -20.18 -40.63 -31.38
C PRO A 139 -21.36 -41.28 -30.59
N PRO A 140 -22.65 -41.07 -30.97
CA PRO A 140 -23.80 -41.29 -30.08
C PRO A 140 -24.47 -42.67 -30.26
N GLY A 141 -25.19 -43.08 -29.21
CA GLY A 141 -26.24 -44.10 -29.18
C GLY A 141 -27.04 -43.88 -27.89
N ARG A 142 -28.36 -43.93 -27.81
CA ARG A 142 -29.40 -44.55 -28.63
C ARG A 142 -30.72 -43.85 -28.32
#